data_AF-A0A7X8SRJ0-F1
#
_entry.id   AF-A0A7X8SRJ0-F1
#
_cell.length_a   1.000
_cell.length_b   1.000
_cell.length_c   1.000
_cell.angle_alpha   90.00
_cell.angle_beta   90.00
_cell.angle_gamma   90.00
#
_symmetry.space_group_name_H-M   'P 1'
#
loop_
_entity.id
_entity.type
_entity.pdbx_description
1 polymer ?
#
loop_
_entity_poly.entity_id
_entity_poly.type
_entity_poly.pdbx_seq_one_letter_code
_entity_poly.pdbx_strand_id
1 'polypeptide(L)'
;MFKELIICLISLVLLSCNSKEIENCEKKTVHYSELPKEVKNVIFEDYFKDPHSSNIYSSFKDLNKPYRYFETTEQTFLPWIYDQYLHRIDDEKKFKIDITSEHGAKKIVLNDYLFVAMHYNIYERDSSKYSFTRYTLE
;
A
#
# COMPACT_ATOMS: atom_id res chain seq x y z
N MET A 1 -13.99 26.38 31.35
CA MET A 1 -13.07 25.26 31.62
C MET A 1 -13.49 23.93 30.99
N PHE A 2 -14.62 23.29 31.35
CA PHE A 2 -14.95 21.96 30.80
C PHE A 2 -15.31 21.96 29.29
N LYS A 3 -15.94 23.04 28.81
CA LYS A 3 -16.27 23.22 27.38
C LYS A 3 -15.02 23.41 26.50
N GLU A 4 -14.01 24.12 26.98
CA GLU A 4 -12.77 24.36 26.23
C GLU A 4 -11.94 23.08 26.09
N LEU A 5 -11.95 22.22 27.11
CA LEU A 5 -11.27 20.91 27.07
C LEU A 5 -11.90 19.97 26.03
N ILE A 6 -13.23 19.95 25.93
CA ILE A 6 -13.97 19.15 24.94
C ILE A 6 -13.68 19.63 23.51
N ILE A 7 -13.62 20.94 23.29
CA ILE A 7 -13.30 21.51 21.97
C ILE A 7 -11.86 21.17 21.57
N CYS A 8 -10.89 21.20 22.49
CA CYS A 8 -9.53 20.74 22.20
C CYS A 8 -9.47 19.23 21.89
N LEU A 9 -10.21 18.40 22.62
CA LEU A 9 -10.28 16.96 22.35
C LEU A 9 -10.92 16.65 21.00
N ILE A 10 -12.01 17.34 20.63
CA ILE A 10 -12.67 17.17 19.33
C ILE A 10 -11.77 17.68 18.20
N SER A 11 -11.06 18.78 18.40
CA SER A 11 -10.08 19.31 17.43
C SER A 11 -8.93 18.32 17.19
N LEU A 12 -8.42 17.67 18.25
CA LEU A 12 -7.39 16.62 18.12
C LEU A 12 -7.90 15.37 17.39
N VAL A 13 -9.17 14.97 17.60
CA VAL A 13 -9.79 13.83 16.91
C VAL A 13 -10.07 14.14 15.44
N LEU A 14 -10.42 15.39 15.11
CA LEU A 14 -10.66 15.81 13.72
C LEU A 14 -9.37 15.95 12.91
N LEU A 15 -8.24 16.24 13.55
CA LEU A 15 -6.92 16.28 12.90
C LEU A 15 -6.31 14.88 12.70
N SER A 16 -6.84 13.84 13.35
CA SER A 16 -6.22 12.51 13.36
C SER A 16 -6.73 11.52 12.31
N CYS A 17 -7.44 11.94 11.26
CA CYS A 17 -8.02 10.98 10.31
C CYS A 17 -7.97 11.44 8.84
N ASN A 18 -6.76 11.62 8.30
CA ASN A 18 -6.53 11.66 6.84
C ASN A 18 -6.07 10.29 6.29
N SER A 19 -6.30 9.21 7.04
CA SER A 19 -6.09 7.85 6.56
C SER A 19 -7.35 7.32 5.88
N LYS A 20 -7.21 6.85 4.65
CA LYS A 20 -8.25 6.13 3.90
C LYS A 20 -7.91 4.65 3.91
N GLU A 21 -8.85 3.76 4.21
CA GLU A 21 -8.58 2.33 4.00
C GLU A 21 -8.47 2.04 2.51
N ILE A 22 -7.45 1.27 2.12
CA ILE A 22 -7.20 0.96 0.71
C ILE A 22 -8.35 0.16 0.10
N GLU A 23 -9.07 -0.61 0.92
CA GLU A 23 -10.25 -1.36 0.49
C GLU A 23 -11.40 -0.46 0.03
N ASN A 24 -11.42 0.79 0.51
CA ASN A 24 -12.39 1.82 0.13
C ASN A 24 -11.95 2.61 -1.12
N CYS A 25 -10.81 2.27 -1.72
CA CYS A 25 -10.44 2.77 -3.04
C CYS A 25 -11.18 1.98 -4.14
N GLU A 26 -11.41 2.64 -5.28
CA GLU A 26 -11.92 1.94 -6.46
C GLU A 26 -10.95 0.80 -6.80
N LYS A 27 -11.47 -0.42 -6.94
CA LYS A 27 -10.65 -1.61 -7.22
C LYS A 27 -11.23 -2.42 -8.37
N LYS A 28 -10.34 -3.05 -9.13
CA LYS A 28 -10.72 -4.01 -10.17
C LYS A 28 -9.74 -5.17 -10.21
N THR A 29 -10.23 -6.34 -10.59
CA THR A 29 -9.37 -7.47 -10.95
C THR A 29 -8.76 -7.22 -12.33
N VAL A 30 -7.46 -7.46 -12.45
CA VAL A 30 -6.73 -7.43 -13.72
C VAL A 30 -5.93 -8.71 -13.90
N HIS A 31 -5.94 -9.27 -15.10
CA HIS A 31 -5.12 -10.42 -15.43
C HIS A 31 -3.67 -10.00 -15.68
N TYR A 32 -2.72 -10.92 -15.50
CA TYR A 32 -1.30 -10.65 -15.79
C TYR A 32 -1.09 -10.07 -17.20
N SER A 33 -1.80 -10.59 -18.21
CA SER A 33 -1.72 -10.11 -19.58
C SER A 33 -2.06 -8.62 -19.74
N GLU A 34 -2.89 -8.08 -18.86
CA GLU A 34 -3.36 -6.69 -18.86
C GLU A 34 -2.47 -5.75 -18.06
N LEU A 35 -1.51 -6.27 -17.29
CA LEU A 35 -0.61 -5.43 -16.50
C LEU A 35 0.29 -4.55 -17.41
N PRO A 36 0.62 -3.32 -16.96
CA PRO A 36 1.65 -2.51 -17.60
C PRO A 36 2.98 -3.26 -17.71
N LYS A 37 3.75 -2.97 -18.75
CA LYS A 37 5.04 -3.64 -19.00
C LYS A 37 6.02 -3.44 -17.84
N GLU A 38 6.01 -2.25 -17.26
CA GLU A 38 6.83 -1.85 -16.13
C GLU A 38 6.55 -2.70 -14.90
N VAL A 39 5.27 -2.98 -14.63
CA VAL A 39 4.85 -3.86 -13.53
C VAL A 39 5.27 -5.30 -13.82
N LYS A 40 5.06 -5.79 -15.05
CA LYS A 40 5.44 -7.15 -15.48
C LYS A 40 6.95 -7.42 -15.32
N ASN A 41 7.79 -6.41 -15.57
CA ASN A 41 9.25 -6.56 -15.51
C ASN A 41 9.76 -6.81 -14.09
N VAL A 42 9.03 -6.39 -13.05
CA VAL A 42 9.53 -6.43 -11.67
C VAL A 42 8.73 -7.38 -10.77
N ILE A 43 7.50 -7.73 -11.16
CA ILE A 43 6.59 -8.51 -10.30
C ILE A 43 7.12 -9.90 -9.92
N PHE A 44 8.08 -10.46 -10.64
CA PHE A 44 8.71 -11.74 -10.29
C PHE A 44 10.04 -11.62 -9.55
N GLU A 45 10.58 -10.41 -9.31
CA GLU A 45 11.81 -10.21 -8.54
C GLU A 45 11.65 -10.68 -7.08
N ASP A 46 12.60 -11.45 -6.53
CA ASP A 46 12.46 -12.07 -5.21
C ASP A 46 12.19 -11.05 -4.09
N TYR A 47 12.89 -9.92 -4.11
CA TYR A 47 12.72 -8.84 -3.14
C TYR A 47 12.96 -7.49 -3.79
N PHE A 48 12.24 -6.49 -3.29
CA PHE A 48 12.43 -5.11 -3.72
C PHE A 48 13.34 -4.36 -2.76
N LYS A 49 14.26 -3.58 -3.34
CA LYS A 49 15.05 -2.61 -2.59
C LYS A 49 14.25 -1.31 -2.50
N ASP A 50 13.57 -1.11 -1.38
CA ASP A 50 12.90 0.14 -1.06
C ASP A 50 13.94 1.16 -0.55
N PRO A 51 14.14 2.31 -1.22
CA PRO A 51 15.10 3.32 -0.78
C PRO A 51 14.71 4.01 0.54
N HIS A 52 13.45 3.90 0.97
CA HIS A 52 12.92 4.48 2.20
C HIS A 52 12.86 3.48 3.36
N SER A 53 13.16 2.21 3.12
CA SER A 53 13.16 1.16 4.14
C SER A 53 14.58 0.73 4.50
N SER A 54 14.83 0.57 5.80
CA SER A 54 16.05 -0.09 6.30
C SER A 54 16.04 -1.60 6.08
N ASN A 55 14.90 -2.16 5.66
CA ASN A 55 14.74 -3.58 5.41
C ASN A 55 15.03 -3.91 3.94
N ILE A 56 15.99 -4.80 3.71
CA ILE A 56 16.37 -5.27 2.36
C ILE A 56 15.33 -6.22 1.75
N TYR A 57 14.35 -6.67 2.54
CA TYR A 57 13.27 -7.56 2.12
C TYR A 57 11.94 -6.82 2.16
N SER A 58 11.65 -6.01 1.14
CA SER A 58 10.34 -5.38 0.96
C SER A 58 9.55 -6.10 -0.14
N SER A 59 8.26 -6.34 0.13
CA SER A 59 7.31 -6.76 -0.90
C SER A 59 6.65 -5.56 -1.61
N PHE A 60 7.05 -4.33 -1.25
CA PHE A 60 6.60 -3.08 -1.86
C PHE A 60 7.64 -2.48 -2.83
N LYS A 61 7.18 -1.99 -3.99
CA LYS A 61 8.00 -1.23 -4.94
C LYS A 61 7.20 -0.10 -5.58
N ASP A 62 7.73 1.11 -5.48
CA ASP A 62 7.27 2.24 -6.27
C ASP A 62 8.05 2.31 -7.60
N LEU A 63 7.34 2.36 -8.73
CA LEU A 63 7.91 2.49 -10.07
C LEU A 63 7.83 3.92 -10.61
N ASN A 64 7.26 4.85 -9.86
CA ASN A 64 7.21 6.26 -10.24
C ASN A 64 8.61 6.89 -10.29
N LYS A 65 8.75 7.89 -11.18
CA LYS A 65 9.96 8.73 -11.28
C LYS A 65 9.53 10.20 -11.34
N PRO A 66 9.74 11.01 -10.28
CA PRO A 66 10.32 10.64 -8.98
C PRO A 66 9.43 9.66 -8.18
N TYR A 67 9.98 9.04 -7.13
CA TYR A 67 9.18 8.25 -6.19
C TYR A 67 8.10 9.13 -5.56
N ARG A 68 6.89 8.60 -5.48
CA ARG A 68 5.69 9.26 -4.96
C ARG A 68 5.10 8.54 -3.75
N TYR A 69 5.52 7.31 -3.48
CA TYR A 69 4.97 6.49 -2.42
C TYR A 69 6.01 5.73 -1.60
N PHE A 70 5.72 5.49 -0.32
CA PHE A 70 6.50 4.61 0.55
C PHE A 70 5.59 3.83 1.50
N GLU A 71 5.99 2.61 1.88
CA GLU A 71 5.29 1.81 2.86
C GLU A 71 5.87 2.04 4.26
N THR A 72 5.00 2.13 5.27
CA THR A 72 5.41 2.16 6.67
C THR A 72 4.59 1.17 7.50
N THR A 73 5.14 0.80 8.64
CA THR A 73 4.45 0.01 9.66
C THR A 73 4.35 0.84 10.92
N GLU A 74 3.13 1.15 11.36
CA GLU A 74 2.86 1.95 12.56
C GLU A 74 2.28 1.04 13.66
N GLN A 75 2.81 1.16 14.88
CA GLN A 75 2.29 0.42 16.03
C GLN A 75 0.96 1.03 16.46
N THR A 76 -0.04 0.18 16.70
CA THR A 76 -1.31 0.64 17.26
C THR A 76 -1.20 0.87 18.78
N PHE A 77 -2.31 1.22 19.43
CA PHE A 77 -2.34 1.34 20.90
C PHE A 77 -2.06 -0.01 21.61
N LEU A 78 -2.30 -1.14 20.94
CA LEU A 78 -1.93 -2.46 21.45
C LEU A 78 -0.53 -2.82 20.96
N PRO A 79 0.42 -3.16 21.85
CA PRO A 79 1.83 -3.25 21.48
C PRO A 79 2.19 -4.41 20.55
N TRP A 80 1.29 -5.38 20.39
CA TRP A 80 1.43 -6.54 19.49
C TRP A 80 0.66 -6.39 18.17
N ILE A 81 -0.05 -5.27 17.96
CA ILE A 81 -0.80 -5.01 16.73
C ILE A 81 -0.12 -3.86 15.98
N TYR A 82 0.24 -4.13 14.73
CA TYR A 82 0.86 -3.19 13.82
C TYR A 82 -0.02 -3.04 12.59
N ASP A 83 -0.25 -1.79 12.19
CA ASP A 83 -0.95 -1.46 10.95
C ASP A 83 0.07 -1.12 9.86
N GLN A 84 -0.20 -1.57 8.63
CA GLN A 84 0.59 -1.18 7.46
C GLN A 84 -0.08 -0.01 6.74
N TYR A 85 0.72 0.96 6.31
CA TYR A 85 0.23 2.12 5.56
C TYR A 85 1.06 2.36 4.31
N LEU A 86 0.40 2.74 3.22
CA LEU A 86 1.01 3.33 2.03
C LEU A 86 0.89 4.86 2.13
N HIS A 87 2.00 5.56 2.12
CA HIS A 87 2.04 7.02 2.20
C HIS A 87 2.28 7.60 0.82
N ARG A 88 1.50 8.63 0.45
CA ARG A 88 1.77 9.45 -0.73
C ARG A 88 2.57 10.69 -0.31
N ILE A 89 3.67 10.94 -1.00
CA ILE A 89 4.60 12.04 -0.72
C ILE A 89 4.00 13.39 -1.11
N ASP A 90 3.26 13.44 -2.22
CA ASP A 90 2.78 14.69 -2.81
C ASP A 90 1.82 15.49 -1.91
N ASP A 91 0.98 14.79 -1.15
CA ASP A 91 -0.10 15.39 -0.36
C ASP A 91 -0.26 14.77 1.03
N GLU A 92 0.74 13.98 1.46
CA GLU A 92 0.79 13.30 2.76
C GLU A 92 -0.42 12.37 3.05
N LYS A 93 -1.19 11.99 2.03
CA LYS A 93 -2.29 11.03 2.21
C LYS A 93 -1.76 9.68 2.64
N LYS A 94 -2.47 9.06 3.58
CA LYS A 94 -2.17 7.71 4.07
C LYS A 94 -3.26 6.74 3.62
N PHE A 95 -2.85 5.59 3.10
CA PHE A 95 -3.76 4.51 2.77
C PHE A 95 -3.50 3.33 3.70
N LYS A 96 -4.45 2.99 4.57
CA LYS A 96 -4.33 1.82 5.46
C LYS A 96 -4.44 0.55 4.63
N ILE A 97 -3.42 -0.31 4.71
CA ILE A 97 -3.35 -1.59 3.99
C ILE A 97 -3.86 -2.67 4.94
N ASP A 98 -5.17 -2.92 4.92
CA ASP A 98 -5.79 -4.00 5.69
C ASP A 98 -5.99 -5.25 4.81
N ILE A 99 -4.90 -5.75 4.23
CA ILE A 99 -5.00 -6.93 3.37
C ILE A 99 -4.81 -8.18 4.22
N THR A 100 -5.85 -8.51 4.98
CA THR A 100 -5.97 -9.72 5.80
C THR A 100 -5.72 -11.03 5.03
N SER A 101 -5.82 -11.01 3.69
CA SER A 101 -5.56 -12.18 2.83
C SER A 101 -4.15 -12.28 2.25
N GLU A 102 -3.28 -11.28 2.42
CA GLU A 102 -2.08 -11.15 1.58
C GLU A 102 -0.83 -10.64 2.32
N HIS A 103 -0.61 -11.09 3.55
CA HIS A 103 0.68 -10.89 4.22
C HIS A 103 1.83 -11.35 3.31
N GLY A 104 2.57 -10.41 2.74
CA GLY A 104 3.72 -10.61 1.85
C GLY A 104 3.41 -10.78 0.35
N ALA A 105 2.17 -10.52 -0.10
CA ALA A 105 1.95 -10.33 -1.53
C ALA A 105 2.74 -9.11 -2.03
N LYS A 106 3.17 -9.20 -3.28
CA LYS A 106 3.89 -8.12 -3.94
C LYS A 106 2.95 -6.97 -4.25
N LYS A 107 3.35 -5.79 -3.80
CA LYS A 107 2.66 -4.51 -3.92
C LYS A 107 3.50 -3.62 -4.83
N ILE A 108 2.98 -3.27 -5.98
CA ILE A 108 3.69 -2.41 -6.94
C ILE A 108 2.84 -1.18 -7.21
N VAL A 109 3.45 0.00 -7.10
CA VAL A 109 2.79 1.26 -7.45
C VAL A 109 3.37 1.79 -8.76
N LEU A 110 2.47 2.23 -9.65
CA LEU A 110 2.82 2.95 -10.87
C LEU A 110 1.72 3.99 -11.14
N ASN A 111 2.11 5.25 -11.26
CA ASN A 111 1.22 6.40 -11.19
C ASN A 111 0.41 6.36 -9.88
N ASP A 112 -0.90 6.62 -9.93
CA ASP A 112 -1.82 6.48 -8.80
C ASP A 112 -2.51 5.10 -8.77
N TYR A 113 -1.86 4.05 -9.28
CA TYR A 113 -2.38 2.68 -9.22
C TYR A 113 -1.51 1.79 -8.36
N LEU A 114 -2.12 1.12 -7.37
CA LEU A 114 -1.51 0.03 -6.64
C LEU A 114 -1.96 -1.31 -7.23
N PHE A 115 -1.00 -2.14 -7.60
CA PHE A 115 -1.21 -3.52 -8.05
C PHE A 115 -0.79 -4.46 -6.93
N VAL A 116 -1.69 -5.35 -6.52
CA VAL A 116 -1.41 -6.36 -5.50
C VAL A 116 -1.72 -7.75 -6.05
N ALA A 117 -0.76 -8.67 -5.91
CA ALA A 117 -0.94 -10.05 -6.35
C ALA A 117 -1.97 -10.78 -5.46
N MET A 118 -3.00 -11.36 -6.07
CA MET A 118 -3.98 -12.17 -5.32
C MET A 118 -3.42 -13.52 -4.84
N HIS A 119 -2.15 -13.80 -5.14
CA HIS A 119 -1.45 -15.02 -4.77
C HIS A 119 -0.13 -14.64 -4.11
N TYR A 120 0.15 -15.26 -2.96
CA TYR A 120 1.40 -15.02 -2.23
C TYR A 120 2.63 -15.51 -3.01
N ASN A 121 2.58 -16.73 -3.54
CA ASN A 121 3.65 -17.32 -4.34
C ASN A 121 3.33 -17.22 -5.83
N ILE A 122 4.07 -16.38 -6.55
CA ILE A 122 3.95 -16.22 -8.00
C ILE A 122 5.26 -16.56 -8.71
N TYR A 123 5.16 -17.28 -9.82
CA TYR A 123 6.31 -17.71 -10.63
C TYR A 123 6.11 -17.33 -12.09
N GLU A 124 7.14 -16.78 -12.74
CA GLU A 124 7.03 -16.27 -14.11
C GLU A 124 6.48 -17.31 -15.11
N ARG A 125 6.86 -18.58 -14.95
CA ARG A 125 6.40 -19.70 -15.78
C ARG A 125 4.88 -19.91 -15.77
N ASP A 126 4.21 -19.49 -14.70
CA ASP A 126 2.78 -19.64 -14.47
C ASP A 126 2.03 -18.30 -14.66
N SER A 127 2.73 -17.28 -15.19
CA SER A 127 2.26 -15.89 -15.27
C SER A 127 0.86 -15.71 -15.85
N SER A 128 0.49 -16.47 -16.89
CA SER A 128 -0.81 -16.41 -17.54
C SER A 128 -1.99 -16.79 -16.64
N LYS A 129 -1.74 -17.46 -15.51
CA LYS A 129 -2.77 -17.91 -14.57
C LYS A 129 -3.07 -16.89 -13.47
N TYR A 130 -2.23 -15.85 -13.33
CA TYR A 130 -2.35 -14.93 -12.21
C TYR A 130 -3.27 -13.75 -12.50
N SER A 131 -3.96 -13.34 -11.45
CA SER A 131 -4.76 -12.12 -11.39
C SER A 131 -4.30 -11.26 -10.22
N PHE A 132 -4.53 -9.96 -10.35
CA PHE A 132 -4.09 -8.93 -9.44
C PHE A 132 -5.28 -8.03 -9.11
N THR A 133 -5.28 -7.49 -7.90
CA THR A 133 -6.18 -6.39 -7.54
C THR A 133 -5.47 -5.08 -7.88
N ARG A 134 -6.10 -4.25 -8.72
CA ARG A 134 -5.66 -2.89 -9.01
C ARG A 134 -6.53 -1.89 -8.25
N TYR A 135 -5.93 -1.14 -7.33
CA TYR A 135 -6.57 -0.03 -6.61
C TYR A 135 -6.23 1.31 -7.27
N THR A 136 -7.21 2.20 -7.38
CA THR A 136 -7.02 3.61 -7.79
C THR A 136 -6.82 4.48 -6.53
N LEU A 137 -5.64 5.11 -6.40
CA LEU A 137 -5.20 5.86 -5.23
C LEU A 137 -5.54 7.36 -5.35
N GLU A 138 -6.82 7.72 -5.36
CA GLU A 138 -7.28 9.13 -5.44
C GLU A 138 -7.15 9.89 -4.10
#